data_AF-A0A259F1K5-F1
#
_entry.id   AF-A0A259F1K5-F1
#
_cell.length_a   1.000
_cell.length_b   1.000
_cell.length_c   1.000
_cell.angle_alpha   90.00
_cell.angle_beta   90.00
_cell.angle_gamma   90.00
#
_symmetry.space_group_name_H-M   'P 1'
#
loop_
_entity.id
_entity.type
_entity.pdbx_description
1 polymer ?
#
loop_
_entity_poly.entity_id
_entity_poly.type
_entity_poly.pdbx_seq_one_letter_code
_entity_poly.pdbx_strand_id
1 'polypeptide(L)'
;MNDAPSPTRETSILENAQLKQLHDDAAAAASEPDLHERVRELTARALHERRLALQNIGEIVGAITAGVGSGLAARGGEMKVGLKQAMAGIDDAVGSAAQAASYALQEAAAQGKAFKDTELKASLEQLRDLETQLVDTLKQTASQSGGKLKEELGYLRDHLKHSGTRTGEQVREALQQLAAGVKAGSEAGRAGLSETASTATVRLSQVASGILAALSDSLKRQSERLRS
;
A
#
# COMPACT_ATOMS: atom_id res chain seq x y z
N MET A 1 25.62 28.64 26.33
CA MET A 1 25.47 27.48 25.44
C MET A 1 24.30 26.67 25.93
N ASN A 2 23.21 26.61 25.17
CA ASN A 2 22.13 25.67 25.42
C ASN A 2 21.90 24.96 24.07
N ASP A 3 22.60 23.84 23.89
CA ASP A 3 22.40 22.97 22.74
C ASP A 3 21.05 22.27 22.93
N ALA A 4 20.03 22.74 22.23
CA ALA A 4 18.80 21.97 22.09
C ALA A 4 19.13 20.70 21.28
N PRO A 5 18.75 19.49 21.74
CA PRO A 5 18.92 18.29 20.93
C PRO A 5 18.10 18.45 19.65
N SER A 6 18.77 18.30 18.51
CA SER A 6 18.13 18.41 17.20
C SER A 6 17.15 17.24 17.02
N PRO A 7 15.85 17.47 16.78
CA PRO A 7 14.83 16.42 16.73
C PRO A 7 15.12 15.33 15.67
N THR A 8 15.90 15.66 14.65
CA THR A 8 16.30 14.75 13.57
C THR A 8 17.20 13.60 14.03
N ARG A 9 18.06 13.81 15.05
CA ARG A 9 19.05 12.81 15.46
C ARG A 9 18.40 11.69 16.28
N GLU A 10 17.46 12.02 17.15
CA GLU A 10 16.71 11.04 17.95
C GLU A 10 15.78 10.20 17.08
N THR A 11 15.08 10.82 16.11
CA THR A 11 14.23 10.09 15.16
C THR A 11 15.03 9.08 14.33
N SER A 12 16.18 9.47 13.77
CA SER A 12 17.03 8.55 13.01
C SER A 12 17.61 7.42 13.87
N ILE A 13 17.89 7.65 15.15
CA ILE A 13 18.37 6.59 16.07
C ILE A 13 17.25 5.55 16.29
N LEU A 14 16.01 6.02 16.53
CA LEU A 14 14.86 5.14 16.72
C LEU A 14 14.53 4.35 15.44
N GLU A 15 14.59 4.99 14.28
CA GLU A 15 14.37 4.33 12.99
C GLU A 15 15.40 3.24 12.71
N ASN A 16 16.68 3.51 12.98
CA ASN A 16 17.74 2.51 12.84
C ASN A 16 17.59 1.34 13.82
N ALA A 17 17.17 1.61 15.05
CA ALA A 17 16.89 0.57 16.04
C ALA A 17 15.73 -0.34 15.60
N GLN A 18 14.67 0.24 15.04
CA GLN A 18 13.54 -0.51 14.48
C GLN A 18 13.94 -1.37 13.27
N LEU A 19 14.72 -0.83 12.34
CA LEU A 19 15.21 -1.60 11.18
C LEU A 19 16.12 -2.75 11.62
N LYS A 20 16.94 -2.52 12.65
CA LYS A 20 17.76 -3.58 13.24
C LYS A 20 16.90 -4.67 13.90
N GLN A 21 15.89 -4.28 14.68
CA GLN A 21 14.96 -5.24 15.27
C GLN A 21 14.23 -6.06 14.19
N LEU A 22 13.76 -5.40 13.13
CA LEU A 22 13.10 -6.06 12.00
C LEU A 22 14.03 -7.06 11.29
N HIS A 23 15.30 -6.70 11.12
CA HIS A 23 16.32 -7.61 10.60
C HIS A 23 16.48 -8.85 11.51
N ASP A 24 16.59 -8.65 12.82
CA ASP A 24 16.80 -9.72 13.78
C ASP A 24 15.59 -10.66 13.86
N ASP A 25 14.37 -10.12 13.83
CA ASP A 25 13.11 -10.88 13.76
C ASP A 25 13.04 -11.71 12.46
N ALA A 26 13.46 -11.13 11.33
CA ALA A 26 13.51 -11.84 10.05
C ALA A 26 14.58 -12.96 10.05
N ALA A 27 15.70 -12.75 10.74
CA ALA A 27 16.72 -13.79 10.93
C ALA A 27 16.21 -14.94 11.80
N ALA A 28 15.44 -14.65 12.86
CA ALA A 28 14.80 -15.66 13.69
C ALA A 28 13.76 -16.48 12.90
N ALA A 29 12.90 -15.81 12.14
CA ALA A 29 11.89 -16.44 11.30
C ALA A 29 12.48 -17.44 10.29
N ALA A 30 13.71 -17.21 9.83
CA ALA A 30 14.42 -18.12 8.92
C ALA A 30 14.62 -19.53 9.50
N SER A 31 14.53 -19.74 10.82
CA SER A 31 14.66 -21.05 11.45
C SER A 31 13.32 -21.73 11.75
N GLU A 32 12.21 -21.03 11.52
CA GLU A 32 10.87 -21.52 11.80
C GLU A 32 10.24 -22.21 10.58
N PRO A 33 9.25 -23.11 10.79
CA PRO A 33 8.40 -23.59 9.70
C PRO A 33 7.61 -22.42 9.07
N ASP A 34 7.17 -22.62 7.82
CA ASP A 34 6.31 -21.68 7.10
C ASP A 34 6.94 -20.28 6.91
N LEU A 35 8.22 -20.25 6.52
CA LEU A 35 9.00 -19.03 6.29
C LEU A 35 8.28 -17.99 5.40
N HIS A 36 7.56 -18.46 4.37
CA HIS A 36 6.76 -17.59 3.50
C HIS A 36 5.74 -16.77 4.30
N GLU A 37 4.90 -17.42 5.11
CA GLU A 37 3.84 -16.75 5.87
C GLU A 37 4.43 -15.87 6.98
N ARG A 38 5.50 -16.34 7.64
CA ARG A 38 6.18 -15.55 8.69
C ARG A 38 6.74 -14.24 8.14
N VAL A 39 7.40 -14.30 7.00
CA VAL A 39 7.95 -13.12 6.33
C VAL A 39 6.84 -12.23 5.80
N ARG A 40 5.75 -12.80 5.29
CA ARG A 40 4.56 -12.06 4.87
C ARG A 40 3.95 -11.27 6.02
N GLU A 41 3.67 -11.91 7.16
CA GLU A 41 3.13 -11.25 8.35
C GLU A 41 4.07 -10.17 8.89
N LEU A 42 5.37 -10.47 8.96
CA LEU A 42 6.39 -9.52 9.44
C LEU A 42 6.43 -8.27 8.55
N THR A 43 6.43 -8.47 7.23
CA THR A 43 6.41 -7.38 6.25
C THR A 43 5.13 -6.56 6.38
N ALA A 44 3.96 -7.22 6.48
CA ALA A 44 2.67 -6.53 6.62
C ALA A 44 2.60 -5.69 7.90
N ARG A 45 3.10 -6.21 9.03
CA ARG A 45 3.19 -5.45 10.30
C ARG A 45 4.10 -4.23 10.16
N ALA A 46 5.31 -4.41 9.64
CA ALA A 46 6.27 -3.33 9.47
C ALA A 46 5.73 -2.21 8.55
N LEU A 47 5.05 -2.60 7.46
CA LEU A 47 4.38 -1.68 6.55
C LEU A 47 3.25 -0.91 7.24
N HIS A 48 2.46 -1.57 8.08
CA HIS A 48 1.38 -0.95 8.83
C HIS A 48 1.90 0.06 9.88
N GLU A 49 2.90 -0.33 10.67
CA GLU A 49 3.48 0.50 11.74
C GLU A 49 4.14 1.78 11.20
N ARG A 50 4.79 1.69 10.02
CA ARG A 50 5.35 2.86 9.32
C ARG A 50 4.33 3.63 8.47
N ARG A 51 3.02 3.44 8.75
CA ARG A 51 1.89 4.12 8.10
C ARG A 51 1.91 4.04 6.58
N LEU A 52 2.40 2.94 6.00
CA LEU A 52 2.46 2.72 4.55
C LEU A 52 3.10 3.89 3.78
N ALA A 53 4.09 4.56 4.37
CA ALA A 53 4.89 5.52 3.62
C ALA A 53 5.63 4.75 2.53
N LEU A 54 5.07 4.73 1.31
CA LEU A 54 5.58 3.99 0.15
C LEU A 54 7.08 4.29 -0.10
N GLN A 55 7.53 5.48 0.30
CA GLN A 55 8.92 5.91 0.26
C GLN A 55 9.90 5.02 1.07
N ASN A 56 9.42 4.30 2.09
CA ASN A 56 10.27 3.57 3.04
C ASN A 56 10.22 2.04 2.84
N ILE A 57 9.51 1.57 1.81
CA ILE A 57 9.35 0.13 1.55
C ILE A 57 10.71 -0.54 1.30
N GLY A 58 11.62 0.13 0.59
CA GLY A 58 12.95 -0.42 0.32
C GLY A 58 13.78 -0.69 1.57
N GLU A 59 13.66 0.14 2.62
CA GLU A 59 14.37 -0.08 3.89
C GLU A 59 13.83 -1.31 4.63
N ILE A 60 12.50 -1.44 4.70
CA ILE A 60 11.81 -2.58 5.34
C ILE A 60 12.17 -3.88 4.61
N VAL A 61 11.98 -3.90 3.29
CA VAL A 61 12.31 -5.05 2.44
C VAL A 61 13.78 -5.41 2.56
N GLY A 62 14.66 -4.40 2.54
CA GLY A 62 16.11 -4.59 2.66
C GLY A 62 16.50 -5.25 3.98
N ALA A 63 15.97 -4.72 5.09
CA ALA A 63 16.20 -5.26 6.44
C ALA A 63 15.70 -6.71 6.56
N ILE A 64 14.48 -6.99 6.11
CA ILE A 64 13.89 -8.35 6.15
C ILE A 64 14.70 -9.31 5.27
N THR A 65 15.04 -8.92 4.05
CA THR A 65 15.80 -9.76 3.12
C THR A 65 17.19 -10.09 3.66
N ALA A 66 17.89 -9.09 4.22
CA ALA A 66 19.19 -9.28 4.85
C ALA A 66 19.10 -10.16 6.11
N GLY A 67 18.06 -9.96 6.92
CA GLY A 67 17.78 -10.75 8.12
C GLY A 67 17.54 -12.21 7.79
N VAL A 68 16.61 -12.50 6.88
CA VAL A 68 16.35 -13.86 6.39
C VAL A 68 17.63 -14.48 5.84
N GLY A 69 18.38 -13.76 5.00
CA GLY A 69 19.65 -14.24 4.45
C GLY A 69 20.65 -14.64 5.55
N SER A 70 20.76 -13.82 6.60
CA SER A 70 21.61 -14.10 7.76
C SER A 70 21.15 -15.33 8.54
N GLY A 71 19.84 -15.45 8.81
CA GLY A 71 19.27 -16.60 9.51
C GLY A 71 19.40 -17.90 8.72
N LEU A 72 19.18 -17.86 7.39
CA LEU A 72 19.38 -18.98 6.48
C LEU A 72 20.84 -19.42 6.41
N ALA A 73 21.78 -18.47 6.45
CA ALA A 73 23.21 -18.75 6.52
C ALA A 73 23.58 -19.43 7.84
N ALA A 74 23.07 -18.92 8.95
CA ALA A 74 23.38 -19.40 10.30
C ALA A 74 22.84 -20.81 10.58
N ARG A 75 21.61 -21.13 10.15
CA ARG A 75 21.03 -22.46 10.37
C ARG A 75 21.72 -23.57 9.57
N GLY A 76 22.37 -23.21 8.46
CA GLY A 76 22.89 -24.16 7.48
C GLY A 76 21.77 -24.88 6.73
N GLY A 77 21.82 -24.91 5.39
CA GLY A 77 20.81 -25.59 4.58
C GLY A 77 20.57 -24.95 3.22
N GLU A 78 19.40 -25.21 2.64
CA GLU A 78 19.02 -24.71 1.32
C GLU A 78 18.62 -23.22 1.34
N MET A 79 19.63 -22.35 1.22
CA MET A 79 19.49 -20.90 1.03
C MET A 79 18.50 -20.54 -0.08
N LYS A 80 18.59 -21.23 -1.23
CA LYS A 80 17.79 -20.95 -2.42
C LYS A 80 16.29 -21.10 -2.17
N VAL A 81 15.87 -22.20 -1.55
CA VAL A 81 14.45 -22.47 -1.26
C VAL A 81 13.93 -21.50 -0.20
N GLY A 82 14.68 -21.31 0.89
CA GLY A 82 14.27 -20.38 1.94
C GLY A 82 14.14 -18.95 1.43
N LEU A 83 15.09 -18.48 0.61
CA LEU A 83 15.07 -17.14 0.07
C LEU A 83 13.93 -16.94 -0.95
N LYS A 84 13.60 -17.97 -1.75
CA LYS A 84 12.40 -17.96 -2.60
C LYS A 84 11.11 -17.82 -1.80
N GLN A 85 10.98 -18.59 -0.71
CA GLN A 85 9.80 -18.52 0.16
C GLN A 85 9.67 -17.15 0.82
N ALA A 86 10.75 -16.63 1.38
CA ALA A 86 10.76 -15.30 1.97
C ALA A 86 10.42 -14.22 0.94
N MET A 87 10.98 -14.30 -0.28
CA MET A 87 10.70 -13.33 -1.32
C MET A 87 9.23 -13.31 -1.73
N ALA A 88 8.62 -14.49 -1.88
CA ALA A 88 7.19 -14.59 -2.16
C ALA A 88 6.34 -14.01 -1.00
N GLY A 89 6.78 -14.19 0.25
CA GLY A 89 6.09 -13.60 1.41
C GLY A 89 6.17 -12.07 1.42
N ILE A 90 7.34 -11.51 1.11
CA ILE A 90 7.53 -10.06 0.95
C ILE A 90 6.64 -9.54 -0.17
N ASP A 91 6.68 -10.16 -1.35
CA ASP A 91 5.90 -9.75 -2.52
C ASP A 91 4.39 -9.80 -2.25
N ASP A 92 3.89 -10.84 -1.57
CA ASP A 92 2.48 -10.93 -1.19
C ASP A 92 2.06 -9.80 -0.24
N ALA A 93 2.89 -9.47 0.75
CA ALA A 93 2.60 -8.42 1.72
C ALA A 93 2.63 -7.02 1.07
N VAL A 94 3.65 -6.78 0.24
CA VAL A 94 3.83 -5.51 -0.48
C VAL A 94 2.71 -5.31 -1.51
N GLY A 95 2.34 -6.34 -2.28
CA GLY A 95 1.21 -6.29 -3.20
C GLY A 95 -0.12 -6.02 -2.49
N SER A 96 -0.36 -6.67 -1.35
CA SER A 96 -1.56 -6.43 -0.53
C SER A 96 -1.62 -4.98 -0.02
N ALA A 97 -0.49 -4.43 0.41
CA ALA A 97 -0.39 -3.04 0.85
C ALA A 97 -0.63 -2.05 -0.30
N ALA A 98 -0.06 -2.32 -1.49
CA ALA A 98 -0.28 -1.50 -2.69
C ALA A 98 -1.75 -1.50 -3.13
N GLN A 99 -2.41 -2.66 -3.07
CA GLN A 99 -3.84 -2.78 -3.36
C GLN A 99 -4.67 -1.95 -2.37
N ALA A 100 -4.40 -2.07 -1.07
CA ALA A 100 -5.10 -1.31 -0.03
C ALA A 100 -4.92 0.21 -0.19
N ALA A 101 -3.69 0.65 -0.49
CA ALA A 101 -3.39 2.06 -0.76
C ALA A 101 -4.13 2.57 -2.00
N SER A 102 -4.22 1.76 -3.05
CA SER A 102 -4.95 2.13 -4.27
C SER A 102 -6.45 2.31 -4.03
N TYR A 103 -7.07 1.44 -3.23
CA TYR A 103 -8.48 1.61 -2.83
C TYR A 103 -8.70 2.86 -1.99
N ALA A 104 -7.78 3.18 -1.07
CA ALA A 104 -7.87 4.41 -0.29
C ALA A 104 -7.79 5.66 -1.18
N LEU A 105 -6.94 5.65 -2.22
CA LEU A 105 -6.84 6.73 -3.21
C LEU A 105 -8.12 6.84 -4.05
N GLN A 106 -8.67 5.72 -4.53
CA GLN A 106 -9.94 5.69 -5.27
C GLN A 106 -11.08 6.28 -4.45
N GLU A 107 -11.23 5.86 -3.20
CA GLU A 107 -12.28 6.33 -2.31
C GLU A 107 -12.13 7.83 -2.01
N ALA A 108 -10.91 8.30 -1.78
CA ALA A 108 -10.70 9.71 -1.51
C ALA A 108 -10.96 10.60 -2.74
N ALA A 109 -10.62 10.12 -3.94
CA ALA A 109 -10.99 10.78 -5.20
C ALA A 109 -12.51 10.82 -5.39
N ALA A 110 -13.21 9.71 -5.11
CA ALA A 110 -14.67 9.60 -5.22
C ALA A 110 -15.42 10.51 -4.22
N GLN A 111 -14.90 10.63 -2.99
CA GLN A 111 -15.45 11.51 -1.96
C GLN A 111 -15.16 13.00 -2.20
N GLY A 112 -14.44 13.36 -3.26
CA GLY A 112 -14.02 14.74 -3.53
C GLY A 112 -13.13 15.30 -2.41
N LYS A 113 -12.45 14.44 -1.64
CA LYS A 113 -11.47 14.90 -0.66
C LYS A 113 -10.40 15.69 -1.40
N ALA A 114 -10.06 16.85 -0.85
CA ALA A 114 -9.07 17.75 -1.43
C ALA A 114 -7.67 17.13 -1.39
N PHE A 115 -7.36 16.27 -2.35
CA PHE A 115 -5.99 16.05 -2.79
C PHE A 115 -5.63 17.19 -3.72
N LYS A 116 -4.44 17.75 -3.56
CA LYS A 116 -3.87 18.53 -4.67
C LYS A 116 -3.58 17.54 -5.80
N ASP A 117 -3.84 17.94 -7.05
CA ASP A 117 -3.53 17.09 -8.23
C ASP A 117 -2.09 16.57 -8.20
N THR A 118 -1.17 17.37 -7.66
CA THR A 118 0.24 17.01 -7.45
C THR A 118 0.44 15.89 -6.43
N GLU A 119 -0.35 15.83 -5.36
CA GLU A 119 -0.26 14.81 -4.30
C GLU A 119 -0.84 13.48 -4.78
N LEU A 120 -1.96 13.52 -5.49
CA LEU A 120 -2.55 12.34 -6.13
C LEU A 120 -1.58 11.75 -7.16
N LYS A 121 -1.03 12.61 -8.04
CA LYS A 121 -0.04 12.18 -9.03
C LYS A 121 1.18 11.53 -8.39
N ALA A 122 1.74 12.14 -7.35
CA ALA A 122 2.88 11.59 -6.62
C ALA A 122 2.57 10.21 -6.01
N SER A 123 1.36 10.04 -5.44
CA SER A 123 0.94 8.76 -4.85
C SER A 123 0.80 7.65 -5.90
N LEU A 124 0.30 8.00 -7.10
CA LEU A 124 0.20 7.05 -8.22
C LEU A 124 1.57 6.70 -8.81
N GLU A 125 2.50 7.65 -8.88
CA GLU A 125 3.88 7.39 -9.29
C GLU A 125 4.58 6.46 -8.29
N GLN A 126 4.40 6.67 -6.98
CA GLN A 126 4.92 5.78 -5.95
C GLN A 126 4.35 4.35 -6.07
N LEU A 127 3.05 4.20 -6.36
CA LEU A 127 2.45 2.89 -6.61
C LEU A 127 3.03 2.22 -7.85
N ARG A 128 3.22 2.96 -8.94
CA ARG A 128 3.80 2.42 -10.18
C ARG A 128 5.24 1.95 -10.00
N ASP A 129 6.02 2.67 -9.19
CA ASP A 129 7.46 2.43 -9.05
C ASP A 129 7.77 1.32 -8.02
N LEU A 130 6.74 0.77 -7.37
CA LEU A 130 6.83 -0.12 -6.21
C LEU A 130 7.47 -1.49 -6.52
N GLU A 131 7.13 -2.10 -7.67
CA GLU A 131 7.81 -3.31 -8.17
C GLU A 131 9.29 -3.02 -8.49
N THR A 132 9.58 -1.86 -9.07
CA THR A 132 10.96 -1.46 -9.38
C THR A 132 11.76 -1.29 -8.10
N GLN A 133 11.19 -0.64 -7.09
CA GLN A 133 11.81 -0.49 -5.76
C GLN A 133 12.07 -1.83 -5.08
N LEU A 134 11.15 -2.79 -5.19
CA LEU A 134 11.34 -4.14 -4.66
C LEU A 134 12.57 -4.80 -5.30
N VAL A 135 12.63 -4.81 -6.64
CA VAL A 135 13.73 -5.40 -7.41
C VAL A 135 15.07 -4.70 -7.16
N ASP A 136 15.07 -3.37 -7.08
CA ASP A 136 16.28 -2.59 -6.81
C ASP A 136 16.78 -2.79 -5.38
N THR A 137 15.88 -2.98 -4.42
CA THR A 137 16.24 -3.35 -3.04
C THR A 137 16.97 -4.68 -3.02
N LEU A 138 16.54 -5.68 -3.79
CA LEU A 138 17.26 -6.96 -3.88
C LEU A 138 18.66 -6.80 -4.46
N LYS A 139 18.81 -5.95 -5.48
CA LYS A 139 20.12 -5.61 -6.04
C LYS A 139 21.01 -4.95 -4.99
N GLN A 140 20.46 -4.03 -4.20
CA GLN A 140 21.20 -3.33 -3.15
C GLN A 140 21.62 -4.30 -2.04
N THR A 141 20.69 -5.10 -1.53
CA THR A 141 20.97 -6.12 -0.50
C THR A 141 21.99 -7.14 -0.99
N ALA A 142 21.89 -7.59 -2.25
CA ALA A 142 22.90 -8.48 -2.85
C ALA A 142 24.29 -7.84 -2.90
N SER A 143 24.37 -6.55 -3.22
CA SER A 143 25.63 -5.81 -3.32
C SER A 143 26.29 -5.60 -1.96
N GLN A 144 25.48 -5.50 -0.90
CA GLN A 144 25.92 -5.42 0.50
C GLN A 144 26.19 -6.80 1.13
N SER A 145 25.77 -7.88 0.46
CA SER A 145 25.96 -9.26 0.89
C SER A 145 27.21 -9.90 0.28
N GLY A 146 27.68 -10.99 0.89
CA GLY A 146 28.81 -11.80 0.40
C GLY A 146 28.40 -13.23 0.04
N GLY A 147 29.27 -13.90 -0.72
CA GLY A 147 29.19 -15.33 -1.01
C GLY A 147 27.85 -15.77 -1.60
N LYS A 148 27.34 -16.91 -1.10
CA LYS A 148 26.12 -17.55 -1.60
C LYS A 148 24.87 -16.67 -1.53
N LEU A 149 24.75 -15.79 -0.52
CA LEU A 149 23.60 -14.90 -0.41
C LEU A 149 23.54 -13.90 -1.58
N LYS A 150 24.69 -13.34 -1.96
CA LYS A 150 24.79 -12.43 -3.12
C LYS A 150 24.39 -13.12 -4.42
N GLU A 151 24.83 -14.37 -4.62
CA GLU A 151 24.51 -15.15 -5.81
C GLU A 151 23.01 -15.46 -5.91
N GLU A 152 22.40 -15.94 -4.81
CA GLU A 152 20.98 -16.30 -4.79
C GLU A 152 20.07 -15.06 -4.92
N LEU A 153 20.42 -13.93 -4.29
CA LEU A 153 19.70 -12.67 -4.48
C LEU A 153 19.84 -12.13 -5.90
N GLY A 154 21.02 -12.28 -6.51
CA GLY A 154 21.23 -11.91 -7.92
C GLY A 154 20.34 -12.73 -8.86
N TYR A 155 20.27 -14.04 -8.65
CA TYR A 155 19.39 -14.93 -9.41
C TYR A 155 17.92 -14.58 -9.22
N LEU A 156 17.48 -14.33 -7.97
CA LEU A 156 16.10 -13.95 -7.69
C LEU A 156 15.72 -12.62 -8.32
N ARG A 157 16.58 -11.60 -8.22
CA ARG A 157 16.38 -10.33 -8.89
C ARG A 157 16.19 -10.53 -10.40
N ASP A 158 17.05 -11.31 -11.03
CA ASP A 158 16.95 -11.56 -12.47
C ASP A 158 15.69 -12.33 -12.81
N HIS A 159 15.30 -13.31 -12.00
CA HIS A 159 14.04 -14.01 -12.15
C HIS A 159 12.85 -13.04 -12.11
N LEU A 160 12.73 -12.23 -11.05
CA LEU A 160 11.62 -11.29 -10.87
C LEU A 160 11.57 -10.21 -11.95
N LYS A 161 12.71 -9.75 -12.47
CA LYS A 161 12.74 -8.83 -13.61
C LYS A 161 12.09 -9.39 -14.87
N HIS A 162 12.17 -10.71 -15.08
CA HIS A 162 11.64 -11.37 -16.27
C HIS A 162 10.24 -11.97 -16.04
N SER A 163 9.98 -12.52 -14.85
CA SER A 163 8.69 -13.12 -14.51
C SER A 163 7.66 -12.09 -14.05
N GLY A 164 8.10 -10.90 -13.63
CA GLY A 164 7.28 -9.97 -12.87
C GLY A 164 7.10 -10.41 -11.42
N THR A 165 6.35 -9.59 -10.69
CA THR A 165 5.98 -9.78 -9.28
C THR A 165 4.47 -9.71 -9.11
N ARG A 166 3.93 -10.34 -8.07
CA ARG A 166 2.52 -10.18 -7.70
C ARG A 166 2.22 -8.73 -7.33
N THR A 167 3.17 -8.03 -6.70
CA THR A 167 3.07 -6.59 -6.46
C THR A 167 2.82 -5.83 -7.77
N GLY A 168 3.60 -6.11 -8.81
CA GLY A 168 3.43 -5.48 -10.14
C GLY A 168 2.06 -5.78 -10.75
N GLU A 169 1.58 -7.02 -10.64
CA GLU A 169 0.23 -7.39 -11.10
C GLU A 169 -0.87 -6.61 -10.37
N GLN A 170 -0.81 -6.56 -9.03
CA GLN A 170 -1.79 -5.85 -8.19
C GLN A 170 -1.79 -4.35 -8.43
N VAL A 171 -0.60 -3.74 -8.54
CA VAL A 171 -0.46 -2.32 -8.89
C VAL A 171 -1.08 -2.04 -10.26
N ARG A 172 -0.76 -2.86 -11.27
CA ARG A 172 -1.29 -2.68 -12.62
C ARG A 172 -2.81 -2.78 -12.64
N GLU A 173 -3.37 -3.77 -11.96
CA GLU A 173 -4.82 -3.95 -11.83
C GLU A 173 -5.47 -2.73 -11.17
N ALA A 174 -4.92 -2.27 -10.05
CA ALA A 174 -5.48 -1.15 -9.32
C ALA A 174 -5.42 0.18 -10.10
N LEU A 175 -4.34 0.43 -10.84
CA LEU A 175 -4.22 1.58 -11.74
C LEU A 175 -5.23 1.50 -12.90
N GLN A 176 -5.49 0.31 -13.45
CA GLN A 176 -6.51 0.11 -14.49
C GLN A 176 -7.92 0.41 -13.97
N GLN A 177 -8.24 -0.07 -12.76
CA GLN A 177 -9.53 0.22 -12.12
C GLN A 177 -9.71 1.72 -11.85
N LEU A 178 -8.67 2.42 -11.40
CA LEU A 178 -8.73 3.86 -11.18
C LEU A 178 -8.96 4.63 -12.49
N ALA A 179 -8.24 4.28 -13.56
CA ALA A 179 -8.42 4.91 -14.87
C ALA A 179 -9.84 4.70 -15.43
N ALA A 180 -10.41 3.51 -15.23
CA ALA A 180 -11.79 3.21 -15.61
C ALA A 180 -12.81 4.05 -14.81
N GLY A 181 -12.60 4.21 -13.50
CA GLY A 181 -13.46 5.03 -12.63
C GLY A 181 -13.47 6.51 -13.03
N VAL A 182 -12.31 7.09 -13.36
CA VAL A 182 -12.20 8.48 -13.84
C VAL A 182 -12.95 8.67 -15.16
N LYS A 183 -12.79 7.73 -16.11
CA LYS A 183 -13.49 7.77 -17.40
C LYS A 183 -15.00 7.73 -17.22
N ALA A 184 -15.51 6.81 -16.40
CA ALA A 184 -16.93 6.69 -16.10
C ALA A 184 -17.50 7.97 -15.45
N GLY A 185 -16.78 8.56 -14.50
CA GLY A 185 -17.17 9.84 -13.89
C GLY A 185 -17.20 11.00 -14.90
N SER A 186 -16.23 11.05 -15.83
CA SER A 186 -16.19 12.06 -16.87
C SER A 186 -17.30 11.92 -17.91
N GLU A 187 -17.65 10.69 -18.31
CA GLU A 187 -18.74 10.40 -19.24
C GLU A 187 -20.09 10.70 -18.59
N ALA A 188 -20.29 10.34 -17.32
CA ALA A 188 -21.49 10.70 -16.56
C ALA A 188 -21.62 12.23 -16.40
N GLY A 189 -20.52 12.93 -16.13
CA GLY A 189 -20.48 14.39 -16.08
C GLY A 189 -20.81 15.04 -17.43
N ARG A 190 -20.28 14.50 -18.54
CA ARG A 190 -20.56 14.99 -19.90
C ARG A 190 -21.99 14.66 -20.35
N ALA A 191 -22.54 13.50 -20.01
CA ALA A 191 -23.94 13.16 -20.25
C ALA A 191 -24.86 14.11 -19.47
N GLY A 192 -24.54 14.39 -18.19
CA GLY A 192 -25.24 15.40 -17.40
C GLY A 192 -25.16 16.82 -17.99
N LEU A 193 -24.04 17.19 -18.61
CA LEU A 193 -23.87 18.47 -19.32
C LEU A 193 -24.60 18.50 -20.68
N SER A 194 -24.63 17.38 -21.41
CA SER A 194 -25.36 17.25 -22.69
C SER A 194 -26.87 17.24 -22.49
N GLU A 195 -27.35 16.78 -21.34
CA GLU A 195 -28.77 16.82 -20.97
C GLU A 195 -29.18 18.16 -20.35
N THR A 196 -28.23 19.10 -20.15
CA THR A 196 -28.53 20.36 -19.48
C THR A 196 -27.95 21.60 -20.15
N ALA A 197 -28.58 22.01 -21.27
CA ALA A 197 -28.55 23.38 -21.76
C ALA A 197 -29.85 24.18 -21.48
N SER A 198 -30.83 23.65 -20.72
CA SER A 198 -31.99 24.47 -20.31
C SER A 198 -32.54 24.29 -18.89
N THR A 199 -31.95 23.48 -18.00
CA THR A 199 -32.61 23.25 -16.68
C THR A 199 -31.71 22.88 -15.49
N ALA A 200 -30.53 23.49 -15.33
CA ALA A 200 -29.64 23.27 -14.16
C ALA A 200 -29.50 24.47 -13.20
N THR A 201 -30.49 25.36 -13.11
CA THR A 201 -30.48 26.41 -12.05
C THR A 201 -31.61 26.26 -11.02
N VAL A 202 -32.45 25.20 -11.08
CA VAL A 202 -33.60 25.06 -10.16
C VAL A 202 -33.55 23.80 -9.28
N ARG A 203 -32.62 22.85 -9.45
CA ARG A 203 -32.57 21.63 -8.62
C ARG A 203 -31.55 21.64 -7.48
N LEU A 204 -31.39 22.78 -6.81
CA LEU A 204 -30.87 22.80 -5.43
C LEU A 204 -31.92 23.27 -4.40
N SER A 205 -33.10 23.74 -4.84
CA SER A 205 -34.20 24.15 -3.94
C SER A 205 -35.32 23.12 -3.81
N GLN A 206 -35.40 22.09 -4.68
CA GLN A 206 -36.45 21.06 -4.60
C GLN A 206 -36.07 19.80 -3.79
N VAL A 207 -34.78 19.63 -3.43
CA VAL A 207 -34.35 18.50 -2.58
C VAL A 207 -34.58 18.78 -1.08
N ALA A 208 -34.66 20.05 -0.68
CA ALA A 208 -34.96 20.42 0.71
C ALA A 208 -36.46 20.28 1.08
N SER A 209 -37.38 20.51 0.14
CA SER A 209 -38.82 20.46 0.44
C SER A 209 -39.42 19.05 0.43
N GLY A 210 -38.82 18.11 -0.32
CA GLY A 210 -39.30 16.72 -0.41
C GLY A 210 -39.05 15.90 0.85
N ILE A 211 -37.93 16.17 1.55
CA ILE A 211 -37.57 15.45 2.78
C ILE A 211 -38.44 15.91 3.96
N LEU A 212 -38.83 17.19 4.03
CA LEU A 212 -39.76 17.68 5.06
C LEU A 212 -41.19 17.17 4.84
N ALA A 213 -41.68 17.11 3.59
CA ALA A 213 -42.99 16.53 3.29
C ALA A 213 -43.05 15.04 3.64
N ALA A 214 -42.00 14.26 3.31
CA ALA A 214 -41.93 12.84 3.66
C ALA A 214 -41.85 12.60 5.17
N LEU A 215 -41.18 13.48 5.93
CA LEU A 215 -41.09 13.38 7.39
C LEU A 215 -42.40 13.80 8.08
N SER A 216 -43.08 14.83 7.58
CA SER A 216 -44.40 15.24 8.08
C SER A 216 -45.48 14.17 7.83
N ASP A 217 -45.43 13.49 6.69
CA ASP A 217 -46.37 12.42 6.36
C ASP A 217 -46.11 11.15 7.20
N SER A 218 -44.84 10.89 7.53
CA SER A 218 -44.47 9.82 8.46
C SER A 218 -44.93 10.12 9.90
N LEU A 219 -44.75 11.36 10.38
CA LEU A 219 -45.21 11.79 11.71
C LEU A 219 -46.74 11.81 11.81
N LYS A 220 -47.44 12.21 10.75
CA LYS A 220 -48.91 12.21 10.70
C LYS A 220 -49.46 10.78 10.76
N ARG A 221 -48.91 9.86 9.97
CA ARG A 221 -49.26 8.42 10.03
C ARG A 221 -48.95 7.78 11.39
N GLN A 222 -47.87 8.20 12.05
CA GLN A 222 -47.52 7.71 13.38
C GLN A 222 -48.45 8.26 14.47
N SER A 223 -48.90 9.53 14.34
CA SER A 223 -49.87 10.14 15.27
C SER A 223 -51.28 9.54 15.15
N GLU A 224 -51.70 9.16 13.94
CA GLU A 224 -53.00 8.51 13.70
C GLU A 224 -53.03 7.09 14.25
N ARG A 225 -51.90 6.36 14.16
CA ARG A 225 -51.73 5.02 14.76
C ARG A 225 -51.66 5.00 16.29
N LEU A 226 -51.33 6.13 16.93
CA LEU A 226 -51.32 6.27 18.39
C LEU A 226 -52.66 6.79 18.94
N ARG A 227 -53.60 7.19 18.07
CA ARG A 227 -54.95 7.64 18.43
C ARG A 227 -56.05 6.60 18.15
N SER A 228 -55.70 5.50 17.45
CA SER A 228 -56.52 4.29 17.32
C SER A 228 -56.14 3.29 18.41
#